data_AF-A0A2N2RDA3-F1
#
_entry.id   AF-A0A2N2RDA3-F1
#
_cell.length_a   1.000
_cell.length_b   1.000
_cell.length_c   1.000
_cell.angle_alpha   90.00
_cell.angle_beta   90.00
_cell.angle_gamma   90.00
#
_symmetry.space_group_name_H-M   'P 1'
#
loop_
_entity.id
_entity.type
_entity.pdbx_description
1 polymer ?
#
loop_
_entity_poly.entity_id
_entity_poly.type
_entity_poly.pdbx_seq_one_letter_code
_entity_poly.pdbx_strand_id
1 'polypeptide(L)'
;MPRPLLLLLLTLLVAGICFGIGIYLAKQLARKKRARRKLQAHSLPMSAFSTLDHPAAEQSADDTSPLDEAEVFMAYGKKAKAMEILREALARKRISRDEYDAFKARHEIQ
;
A
#
# COMPACT_ATOMS: atom_id res chain seq x y z
N MET A 1 -43.68 30.20 36.66
CA MET A 1 -42.99 30.04 35.36
C MET A 1 -43.86 29.19 34.45
N PRO A 2 -44.43 29.73 33.36
CA PRO A 2 -45.33 28.96 32.51
C PRO A 2 -44.55 27.86 31.78
N ARG A 3 -45.06 26.62 31.83
CA ARG A 3 -44.47 25.42 31.21
C ARG A 3 -43.89 25.62 29.79
N PRO A 4 -44.50 26.40 28.87
CA PRO A 4 -43.90 26.64 27.55
C PRO A 4 -42.56 27.40 27.60
N LEU A 5 -42.38 28.33 28.53
CA LEU A 5 -41.14 29.11 28.68
C LEU A 5 -39.97 28.22 29.13
N LEU A 6 -40.26 27.21 29.95
CA LEU A 6 -39.27 26.25 30.44
C LEU A 6 -38.80 25.30 29.33
N LEU A 7 -39.72 24.87 28.45
CA LEU A 7 -39.38 24.07 27.27
C LEU A 7 -38.54 24.85 26.25
N LEU A 8 -38.85 26.13 26.04
CA LEU A 8 -38.12 26.99 25.11
C LEU A 8 -36.67 27.25 25.56
N LEU A 9 -36.47 27.42 26.87
CA LEU A 9 -35.12 27.52 27.46
C LEU A 9 -34.32 26.22 27.29
N LEU A 10 -34.96 25.07 27.46
CA LEU A 10 -34.32 23.77 27.30
C LEU A 10 -33.86 23.53 25.86
N THR A 11 -34.71 23.83 24.87
CA THR A 11 -34.36 23.65 23.45
C THR A 11 -33.26 24.61 22.99
N LEU A 12 -33.26 25.86 23.48
CA LEU A 12 -32.16 26.82 23.25
C LEU A 12 -30.83 26.31 23.82
N LEU A 13 -30.85 25.76 25.04
CA LEU A 13 -29.66 25.25 25.69
C LEU A 13 -29.09 24.02 24.96
N VAL A 14 -29.96 23.09 24.55
CA VAL A 14 -29.57 21.90 23.76
C VAL A 14 -29.02 22.31 22.39
N ALA A 15 -29.68 23.25 21.69
CA ALA A 15 -29.20 23.75 20.40
C ALA A 15 -27.81 24.40 20.51
N GLY A 16 -27.58 25.20 21.56
CA GLY A 16 -26.28 25.81 21.83
C GLY A 16 -25.17 24.79 22.08
N ILE A 17 -25.44 23.75 22.88
CA ILE A 17 -24.47 22.69 23.16
C ILE A 17 -24.13 21.91 21.88
N CYS A 18 -25.14 21.51 21.10
CA CYS A 18 -24.94 20.82 19.83
C CYS A 18 -24.11 21.64 18.83
N PHE A 19 -24.36 22.96 18.75
CA PHE A 19 -23.62 23.85 17.86
C PHE A 19 -22.14 24.01 18.29
N GLY A 20 -21.88 24.13 19.60
CA GLY A 20 -20.52 24.19 20.14
C GLY A 20 -19.71 22.91 19.87
N ILE A 21 -20.32 21.75 20.06
CA ILE A 21 -19.70 20.44 19.78
C ILE A 21 -19.39 20.31 18.28
N GLY A 22 -20.32 20.71 17.40
CA GLY A 22 -20.12 20.70 15.95
C GLY A 22 -18.93 21.55 15.49
N ILE A 23 -18.81 22.78 16.02
CA ILE A 23 -17.67 23.67 15.70
C ILE A 23 -16.35 23.10 16.22
N TYR A 24 -16.36 22.50 17.41
CA TYR A 24 -15.17 21.88 18.00
C TYR A 24 -14.66 20.71 17.14
N LEU A 25 -15.56 19.81 16.71
CA LEU A 25 -15.25 18.70 15.81
C LEU A 25 -14.75 19.19 14.44
N ALA A 26 -15.38 20.22 13.87
CA ALA A 26 -14.96 20.81 12.60
C ALA A 26 -13.53 21.39 12.67
N LYS A 27 -13.19 22.10 13.77
CA LYS A 27 -11.83 22.62 14.00
C LYS A 27 -10.80 21.50 14.18
N GLN A 28 -11.14 20.44 14.90
CA GLN A 28 -10.28 19.26 15.06
C GLN A 28 -9.97 18.58 13.72
N LEU A 29 -10.99 18.36 12.88
CA LEU A 29 -10.82 17.76 11.55
C LEU A 29 -9.99 18.65 10.62
N ALA A 30 -10.19 19.97 10.67
CA ALA A 30 -9.39 20.92 9.89
C ALA A 30 -7.90 20.90 10.30
N ARG A 31 -7.61 20.80 11.60
CA ARG A 31 -6.24 20.65 12.12
C ARG A 31 -5.60 19.34 11.65
N LYS A 32 -6.32 18.22 11.74
CA LYS A 32 -5.83 16.92 11.24
C LYS A 32 -5.57 16.93 9.73
N LYS A 33 -6.46 17.53 8.92
CA LYS A 33 -6.26 17.68 7.47
C LYS A 33 -5.02 18.52 7.13
N ARG A 34 -4.78 19.62 7.85
CA ARG A 34 -3.59 20.47 7.66
C ARG A 34 -2.29 19.74 8.04
N ALA A 35 -2.29 18.96 9.13
CA ALA A 35 -1.14 18.15 9.52
C ALA A 35 -0.79 17.10 8.45
N ARG A 36 -1.82 16.42 7.90
CA ARG A 36 -1.62 15.42 6.84
C ARG A 36 -1.08 16.03 5.53
N ARG A 37 -1.49 17.25 5.17
CA ARG A 37 -0.95 17.97 4.00
C ARG A 37 0.51 18.39 4.18
N LYS A 38 0.93 18.79 5.38
CA LYS A 38 2.36 19.10 5.66
C LYS A 38 3.26 17.87 5.55
N LEU A 39 2.78 16.69 5.94
CA LEU A 39 3.52 15.43 5.79
C LEU A 39 3.74 15.04 4.32
N GLN A 40 2.87 15.45 3.39
CA GLN A 40 2.99 15.14 1.96
C GLN A 40 3.96 16.05 1.18
N ALA A 41 4.42 17.16 1.74
CA ALA A 41 5.28 18.09 1.00
C ALA A 41 6.69 17.53 0.71
N HIS A 42 7.11 16.49 1.43
CA HIS A 42 8.41 15.83 1.26
C HIS A 42 8.30 14.32 1.00
N SER A 43 7.09 13.79 0.78
CA SER A 43 6.99 12.42 0.24
C SER A 43 7.43 12.48 -1.22
N LEU A 44 8.59 11.88 -1.52
CA LEU A 44 9.04 11.63 -2.88
C LEU A 44 7.86 11.14 -3.72
N PRO A 45 7.67 11.67 -4.95
CA PRO A 45 6.56 11.24 -5.78
C PRO A 45 6.65 9.73 -5.95
N MET A 46 5.50 9.05 -5.94
CA MET A 46 5.43 7.58 -6.08
C MET A 46 6.10 7.09 -7.38
N SER A 47 6.29 7.99 -8.36
CA SER A 47 7.06 7.77 -9.58
C SER A 47 8.58 7.60 -9.36
N ALA A 48 9.15 8.14 -8.28
CA ALA A 48 10.56 7.93 -7.92
C ALA A 48 10.82 6.54 -7.33
N PHE A 49 9.76 5.81 -6.95
CA PHE A 49 9.82 4.41 -6.50
C PHE A 49 9.21 3.44 -7.52
N SER A 50 8.85 3.89 -8.74
CA SER A 50 8.49 2.97 -9.83
C SER A 50 9.77 2.33 -10.35
N THR A 51 10.31 1.36 -9.61
CA THR A 51 11.42 0.51 -10.08
C THR A 51 11.01 -0.40 -11.24
N LEU A 52 9.74 -0.36 -11.66
CA LEU A 52 9.23 -1.11 -12.80
C LEU A 52 9.51 -0.43 -14.14
N ASP A 53 9.72 0.90 -14.19
CA ASP A 53 9.89 1.65 -15.46
C ASP A 53 11.30 2.24 -15.65
N HIS A 54 12.25 1.95 -14.74
CA HIS A 54 13.61 2.48 -14.86
C HIS A 54 14.44 1.60 -15.80
N PRO A 55 15.10 2.13 -16.85
CA PRO A 55 15.92 1.32 -17.78
C PRO A 55 17.12 0.63 -17.11
N ALA A 56 17.46 1.02 -15.88
CA ALA A 56 18.47 0.36 -15.07
C ALA A 56 17.94 -0.92 -14.40
N ALA A 57 16.62 -1.06 -14.20
CA ALA A 57 16.02 -2.28 -13.68
C ALA A 57 16.07 -3.42 -14.71
N GLU A 58 15.99 -3.09 -16.01
CA GLU A 58 16.22 -4.06 -17.08
C GLU A 58 17.67 -4.57 -17.11
N GLN A 59 18.65 -3.71 -16.82
CA GLN A 59 20.06 -4.10 -16.74
C GLN A 59 20.34 -4.97 -15.51
N SER A 60 19.76 -4.65 -14.34
CA SER A 60 19.90 -5.48 -13.15
C SER A 60 19.29 -6.87 -13.31
N ALA A 61 18.22 -7.00 -14.11
CA ALA A 61 17.62 -8.30 -14.42
C ALA A 61 18.57 -9.18 -15.24
N ASP A 62 19.51 -8.61 -16.00
CA ASP A 62 20.44 -9.41 -16.81
C ASP A 62 21.62 -9.93 -15.99
N ASP A 63 22.07 -9.18 -14.99
CA ASP A 63 23.17 -9.55 -14.08
C ASP A 63 22.74 -10.51 -12.95
N THR A 64 21.46 -10.50 -12.57
CA THR A 64 20.95 -11.38 -11.50
C THR A 64 20.42 -12.69 -12.09
N SER A 65 20.83 -13.84 -11.55
CA SER A 65 20.33 -15.14 -11.99
C SER A 65 18.82 -15.23 -11.73
N PRO A 66 17.99 -15.59 -12.72
CA PRO A 66 16.55 -15.74 -12.53
C PRO A 66 16.17 -16.78 -11.46
N LEU A 67 17.07 -17.73 -11.18
CA LEU A 67 16.92 -18.71 -10.10
C LEU A 67 17.02 -18.03 -8.73
N ASP A 68 17.98 -17.14 -8.54
CA ASP A 68 18.19 -16.43 -7.27
C ASP A 68 17.00 -15.49 -6.97
N GLU A 69 16.49 -14.81 -8.01
CA GLU A 69 15.28 -13.99 -7.88
C GLU A 69 14.08 -14.83 -7.45
N ALA A 70 13.90 -16.00 -8.08
CA ALA A 70 12.82 -16.91 -7.72
C ALA A 70 12.96 -17.44 -6.29
N GLU A 71 14.17 -17.75 -5.81
CA GLU A 71 14.44 -18.15 -4.42
C GLU A 71 14.05 -17.04 -3.43
N VAL A 72 14.36 -15.77 -3.74
CA VAL A 72 13.96 -14.63 -2.90
C VAL A 72 12.43 -14.55 -2.80
N PHE A 73 11.71 -14.65 -3.92
CA PHE A 73 10.24 -14.63 -3.89
C PHE A 73 9.64 -15.84 -3.17
N MET A 74 10.29 -17.01 -3.23
CA MET A 74 9.92 -18.19 -2.45
C MET A 74 10.13 -17.97 -0.95
N ALA A 75 11.23 -17.35 -0.52
CA ALA A 75 11.50 -17.01 0.87
C ALA A 75 10.45 -16.03 1.45
N TYR A 76 9.95 -15.10 0.64
CA TYR A 76 8.84 -14.22 1.01
C TYR A 76 7.44 -14.88 0.90
N GLY A 77 7.36 -16.18 0.61
CA GLY A 77 6.10 -16.92 0.49
C GLY A 77 5.29 -16.61 -0.77
N LYS A 78 5.85 -15.87 -1.74
CA LYS A 78 5.18 -15.45 -2.98
C LYS A 78 5.41 -16.47 -4.10
N LYS A 79 4.93 -17.71 -3.90
CA LYS A 79 5.13 -18.83 -4.84
C LYS A 79 4.69 -18.53 -6.27
N ALA A 80 3.55 -17.87 -6.44
CA ALA A 80 3.02 -17.53 -7.77
C ALA A 80 3.98 -16.62 -8.57
N LYS A 81 4.60 -15.65 -7.90
CA LYS A 81 5.54 -14.72 -8.54
C LYS A 81 6.88 -15.38 -8.88
N ALA A 82 7.38 -16.25 -7.99
CA ALA A 82 8.58 -17.04 -8.28
C ALA A 82 8.41 -17.89 -9.55
N MET A 83 7.25 -18.54 -9.70
CA MET A 83 6.95 -19.34 -10.89
C MET A 83 6.73 -18.49 -12.15
N GLU A 84 6.20 -17.27 -12.02
CA GLU A 84 6.04 -16.33 -13.12
C GLU A 84 7.40 -15.90 -13.69
N ILE A 85 8.34 -15.54 -12.81
CA ILE A 85 9.72 -15.17 -13.18
C ILE A 85 10.43 -16.33 -13.88
N LEU A 86 10.32 -17.56 -13.34
CA LEU A 86 10.94 -18.73 -13.95
C LEU A 86 10.31 -19.09 -15.30
N ARG A 87 8.99 -18.93 -15.47
CA ARG A 87 8.33 -19.13 -16.78
C ARG A 87 8.81 -18.10 -17.81
N GLU A 88 8.95 -16.85 -17.40
CA GLU A 88 9.47 -15.80 -18.27
C GLU A 88 10.94 -16.04 -18.63
N ALA A 89 11.76 -16.46 -17.66
CA ALA A 89 13.14 -16.84 -17.89
C ALA A 89 13.28 -18.05 -18.84
N LEU A 90 12.39 -19.04 -18.73
CA LEU A 90 12.36 -20.20 -19.63
C LEU A 90 11.94 -19.78 -21.05
N ALA A 91 10.97 -18.89 -21.19
CA ALA A 91 10.56 -18.34 -22.49
C ALA A 91 11.70 -17.54 -23.16
N ARG A 92 12.49 -16.81 -22.37
CA ARG A 92 13.69 -16.08 -22.81
C ARG A 92 14.94 -16.97 -22.95
N LYS A 93 14.84 -18.28 -22.72
CA LYS A 93 15.95 -19.25 -22.73
C LYS A 93 17.12 -18.89 -21.80
N ARG A 94 16.85 -18.16 -20.72
CA ARG A 94 17.86 -17.81 -19.69
C ARG A 94 18.09 -18.94 -18.68
N ILE A 95 17.14 -19.87 -18.59
CA ILE A 95 17.24 -21.10 -17.80
C ILE A 95 16.84 -22.32 -18.64
N SER A 96 17.37 -23.47 -18.30
CA SER A 96 17.00 -24.77 -18.87
C SER A 96 15.73 -25.32 -18.23
N ARG A 97 15.10 -26.29 -18.92
CA ARG A 97 13.91 -26.97 -18.40
C ARG A 97 14.24 -27.84 -17.18
N ASP A 98 15.42 -28.41 -17.14
CA ASP A 98 15.89 -29.23 -16.02
C ASP A 98 16.07 -28.39 -14.75
N GLU A 99 16.57 -27.15 -14.86
CA GLU A 99 16.68 -26.21 -13.76
C GLU A 99 15.30 -25.78 -13.23
N TYR A 100 14.35 -25.56 -14.14
CA TYR A 100 12.96 -25.25 -13.78
C TYR A 100 12.30 -26.41 -13.01
N ASP A 101 12.44 -27.64 -13.49
CA ASP A 101 11.86 -28.82 -12.86
C ASP A 101 12.57 -29.15 -11.53
N ALA A 102 13.88 -28.94 -11.43
CA ALA A 102 14.64 -29.06 -10.19
C ALA A 102 14.19 -28.02 -9.13
N PHE A 103 13.95 -26.77 -9.54
CA PHE A 103 13.43 -25.73 -8.65
C PHE A 103 12.03 -26.08 -8.14
N LYS A 104 11.16 -26.54 -9.05
CA LYS A 104 9.79 -26.98 -8.72
C LYS A 104 9.79 -28.13 -7.71
N ALA A 105 10.69 -29.10 -7.89
CA ALA A 105 10.86 -30.25 -6.98
C ALA A 105 11.40 -29.84 -5.60
N ARG A 106 12.39 -28.94 -5.53
CA ARG A 106 12.97 -28.45 -4.26
C ARG A 106 11.97 -27.74 -3.37
N HIS A 107 10.99 -27.07 -3.97
CA HIS A 107 10.00 -26.27 -3.26
C HIS A 107 8.63 -26.94 -3.12
N GLU A 108 8.53 -28.23 -3.45
CA GLU A 108 7.31 -29.04 -3.39
C GLU A 108 6.12 -28.37 -4.10
N ILE A 109 6.39 -27.70 -5.22
CA ILE A 109 5.37 -27.03 -6.02
C ILE A 109 4.78 -28.09 -6.96
N GLN A 110 3.48 -28.35 -6.86
CA GLN A 110 2.77 -29.31 -7.75
C GLN A 110 2.34 -28.66 -9.06
#